data_AF-A0A3D2G783-F1
#
_entry.id   AF-A0A3D2G783-F1
#
_cell.length_a   1.000
_cell.length_b   1.000
_cell.length_c   1.000
_cell.angle_alpha   90.00
_cell.angle_beta   90.00
_cell.angle_gamma   90.00
#
_symmetry.space_group_name_H-M   'P 1'
#
loop_
_entity.id
_entity.type
_entity.pdbx_description
1 polymer ?
#
loop_
_entity_poly.entity_id
_entity_poly.type
_entity_poly.pdbx_seq_one_letter_code
_entity_poly.pdbx_strand_id
1 'polypeptide(L)'
;ADGRIDFRELVKDLASVFKTRIELRQIGVRDETKIMGGIGICGRTLCCHAHLSEFVPVSIKMAKEQNLSLNPTKISGMCGRLMCC
;
A
#
# COMPACT_ATOMS: atom_id res chain seq x y z
N ALA A 1 -11.71 -23.35 -4.66
CA ALA A 1 -11.64 -22.22 -3.72
C ALA A 1 -10.17 -22.06 -3.35
N ASP A 2 -9.36 -21.44 -4.22
CA ASP A 2 -7.93 -21.79 -4.33
C ASP A 2 -7.02 -20.56 -4.38
N GLY A 3 -6.78 -19.93 -3.24
CA GLY A 3 -5.81 -18.83 -3.19
C GLY A 3 -5.42 -18.35 -1.80
N ARG A 4 -5.90 -19.00 -0.73
CA ARG A 4 -5.43 -18.71 0.62
C ARG A 4 -4.21 -19.57 0.91
N ILE A 5 -3.05 -18.95 0.87
CA ILE A 5 -1.78 -19.56 1.27
C ILE A 5 -1.79 -19.71 2.79
N ASP A 6 -1.59 -20.93 3.27
CA ASP A 6 -1.48 -21.23 4.71
C ASP A 6 -0.02 -21.08 5.15
N PHE A 7 0.23 -20.13 6.04
CA PHE A 7 1.57 -19.83 6.56
C PHE A 7 1.87 -20.51 7.91
N ARG A 8 1.01 -21.39 8.41
CA ARG A 8 1.19 -21.99 9.75
C ARG A 8 2.49 -22.77 9.92
N GLU A 9 2.91 -23.54 8.91
CA GLU A 9 4.18 -24.28 8.96
C GLU A 9 5.38 -23.31 8.97
N LEU A 10 5.36 -22.29 8.12
CA LEU A 10 6.41 -21.25 8.12
C LEU A 10 6.53 -20.54 9.48
N VAL A 11 5.41 -20.25 10.15
CA VAL A 11 5.44 -19.64 11.49
C VAL A 11 6.10 -20.58 12.50
N LYS A 12 5.80 -21.88 12.47
CA LYS A 12 6.44 -22.87 13.36
C LYS A 12 7.94 -22.94 13.12
N ASP A 13 8.36 -23.01 11.86
CA ASP A 13 9.77 -23.10 11.49
C ASP A 13 10.54 -21.88 12.00
N LEU A 14 10.03 -20.67 11.70
CA LEU A 14 10.66 -19.44 12.15
C LEU A 14 10.68 -19.35 13.69
N ALA A 15 9.58 -19.68 14.38
CA ALA A 15 9.53 -19.63 15.84
C ALA A 15 10.51 -20.62 16.48
N SER A 16 10.70 -21.78 15.86
CA SER A 16 11.65 -22.80 16.31
C SER A 16 13.11 -22.33 16.23
N VAL A 17 13.43 -21.50 15.23
CA VAL A 17 14.77 -20.93 15.01
C VAL A 17 15.03 -19.73 15.90
N PHE A 18 14.12 -18.74 15.89
CA PHE A 18 14.33 -17.45 16.57
C PHE A 18 13.93 -17.44 18.05
N LYS A 19 13.29 -18.52 18.55
CA LYS A 19 12.86 -18.68 19.96
C LYS A 19 12.10 -17.48 20.52
N THR A 20 11.34 -16.80 19.66
CA THR A 20 10.60 -15.58 19.97
C THR A 20 9.20 -15.66 19.35
N ARG A 21 8.24 -14.90 19.87
CA ARG A 21 6.89 -14.81 19.28
C ARG A 21 6.98 -14.13 17.91
N ILE A 22 6.53 -14.82 16.87
CA ILE A 22 6.50 -14.32 15.49
C ILE A 22 5.05 -14.11 15.07
N GLU A 23 4.75 -12.91 14.57
CA GLU A 23 3.45 -12.56 14.02
C GLU A 23 3.60 -12.22 12.54
N LEU A 24 2.91 -12.98 11.68
CA LEU A 24 2.80 -12.63 10.26
C LEU A 24 1.58 -11.75 10.06
N ARG A 25 1.78 -10.60 9.42
CA ARG A 25 0.72 -9.66 9.09
C ARG A 25 0.64 -9.53 7.57
N GLN A 26 -0.53 -9.84 7.02
CA GLN A 26 -0.83 -9.48 5.64
C GLN A 26 -1.03 -7.97 5.57
N ILE A 27 -0.29 -7.32 4.67
CA ILE A 27 -0.38 -5.88 4.45
C ILE A 27 -0.93 -5.61 3.04
N GLY A 28 -1.62 -4.48 2.87
CA GLY A 28 -2.10 -4.08 1.55
C GLY A 28 -0.99 -3.47 0.69
N VAL A 29 -1.22 -3.37 -0.62
CA VAL A 29 -0.29 -2.74 -1.59
C VAL A 29 0.14 -1.31 -1.20
N ARG A 30 -0.75 -0.56 -0.54
CA ARG A 30 -0.43 0.79 -0.05
C ARG A 30 0.51 0.76 1.16
N ASP A 31 0.33 -0.20 2.06
CA ASP A 31 1.17 -0.35 3.24
C ASP A 31 2.57 -0.82 2.84
N GLU A 32 2.67 -1.71 1.84
CA GLU A 32 3.93 -2.08 1.22
C GLU A 32 4.65 -0.85 0.64
N THR A 33 3.93 -0.05 -0.16
CA THR A 33 4.48 1.20 -0.73
C THR A 33 4.87 2.19 0.37
N LYS A 34 4.11 2.25 1.47
CA LYS A 34 4.42 3.08 2.65
C LYS A 34 5.70 2.61 3.35
N ILE A 35 5.93 1.30 3.48
CA ILE A 35 7.14 0.77 4.13
C ILE A 35 8.37 1.03 3.24
N MET A 36 8.25 0.75 1.93
CA MET A 36 9.33 0.97 0.98
C MET A 36 9.65 2.46 0.76
N GLY A 37 8.65 3.32 0.87
CA GLY A 37 8.79 4.74 0.57
C GLY A 37 8.96 5.01 -0.93
N GLY A 38 9.46 6.19 -1.27
CA GLY A 38 9.71 6.60 -2.65
C GLY A 38 9.36 8.06 -2.93
N ILE A 39 9.42 8.43 -4.20
CA ILE A 39 9.10 9.77 -4.70
C ILE A 39 7.89 9.69 -5.62
N GLY A 40 6.85 10.47 -5.30
CA GLY A 40 5.65 10.57 -6.12
C GLY A 40 5.89 11.39 -7.39
N ILE A 41 4.93 11.35 -8.31
CA ILE A 41 5.00 12.13 -9.57
C ILE A 41 5.09 13.64 -9.35
N CYS A 42 4.73 14.12 -8.15
CA CYS A 42 4.89 15.51 -7.72
C CYS A 42 6.33 15.89 -7.31
N GLY A 43 7.28 14.94 -7.36
CA GLY A 43 8.68 15.14 -7.00
C GLY A 43 8.95 15.15 -5.48
N ARG A 44 7.94 14.83 -4.65
CA ARG A 44 8.06 14.77 -3.19
C ARG A 44 7.99 13.34 -2.68
N THR A 45 8.44 13.11 -1.45
CA THR A 45 8.25 11.83 -0.75
C THR A 45 6.78 11.43 -0.71
N LEU A 46 6.50 10.13 -0.83
CA LEU A 46 5.13 9.63 -0.84
C LEU A 46 4.33 10.05 0.41
N CYS A 47 3.12 10.56 0.20
CA CYS A 47 2.26 11.07 1.27
C CYS A 47 2.02 10.00 2.35
N CYS A 48 1.78 8.75 1.94
CA CYS A 48 1.59 7.62 2.86
C CYS A 48 2.82 7.27 3.70
N HIS A 49 4.03 7.59 3.22
CA HIS A 49 5.30 7.38 3.93
C HIS A 49 5.64 8.56 4.84
N ALA A 50 5.32 9.79 4.42
CA ALA A 50 5.75 11.01 5.10
C ALA A 50 4.80 11.50 6.21
N HIS A 51 3.54 11.78 5.88
CA HIS A 51 2.65 12.54 6.79
C HIS A 51 1.20 12.04 6.82
N LEU A 52 0.75 11.32 5.79
CA LEU A 52 -0.63 10.89 5.66
C LEU A 52 -0.80 9.48 6.24
N SER A 53 -1.36 9.40 7.45
CA SER A 53 -1.67 8.15 8.15
C SER A 53 -3.10 7.65 7.91
N GLU A 54 -4.04 8.56 7.71
CA GLU A 54 -5.45 8.28 7.46
C GLU A 54 -5.82 8.63 6.02
N PHE A 55 -6.60 7.74 5.38
CA PHE A 55 -6.93 7.88 3.96
C PHE A 55 -8.44 7.90 3.76
N VAL A 56 -8.92 9.00 3.18
CA VAL A 56 -10.28 9.07 2.67
C VAL A 56 -10.36 8.33 1.33
N PRO A 57 -11.43 7.58 1.04
CA PRO A 57 -11.64 7.00 -0.27
C PRO A 57 -11.64 8.08 -1.37
N VAL A 58 -10.74 7.94 -2.34
CA VAL A 58 -10.68 8.83 -3.50
C VAL A 58 -11.48 8.20 -4.63
N SER A 59 -12.36 8.98 -5.25
CA SER A 59 -13.19 8.55 -6.37
C SER A 59 -12.77 9.21 -7.67
N ILE A 60 -13.11 8.58 -8.80
CA ILE A 60 -12.89 9.15 -10.14
C ILE A 60 -13.64 10.49 -10.30
N LYS A 61 -14.77 10.68 -9.62
CA LYS A 61 -15.53 11.93 -9.64
C LYS A 61 -14.69 13.10 -9.12
N MET A 62 -13.93 12.90 -8.03
CA MET A 62 -13.05 13.93 -7.47
C MET A 62 -11.97 14.36 -8.47
N ALA A 63 -11.40 13.41 -9.21
CA ALA A 63 -10.42 13.72 -10.27
C ALA A 63 -11.06 14.56 -11.40
N LYS A 64 -12.32 14.27 -11.78
CA LYS A 64 -13.07 15.07 -12.76
C LYS A 64 -13.34 16.49 -12.25
N GLU A 65 -13.74 16.64 -10.98
CA GLU A 65 -14.00 17.93 -10.34
C GLU A 65 -12.73 18.81 -10.29
N GLN A 66 -11.55 18.20 -10.25
CA GLN A 66 -10.25 18.87 -10.30
C GLN A 66 -9.68 19.03 -11.72
N ASN A 67 -10.44 18.69 -12.76
CA ASN A 67 -10.00 18.72 -14.17
C ASN A 67 -8.73 17.89 -14.45
N LEU A 68 -8.52 16.79 -13.71
CA LEU A 68 -7.40 15.87 -13.94
C LEU A 68 -7.71 14.93 -15.11
N SER A 69 -6.67 14.58 -15.87
CA SER A 69 -6.76 13.59 -16.94
C SER A 69 -7.10 12.22 -16.37
N LEU A 70 -8.14 11.55 -16.88
CA LEU A 70 -8.56 10.22 -16.42
C LEU A 70 -7.67 9.07 -16.90
N ASN A 71 -6.46 9.38 -17.38
CA ASN A 71 -5.48 8.37 -17.71
C ASN A 71 -5.00 7.69 -16.40
N PRO A 72 -5.15 6.36 -16.26
CA PRO A 72 -4.75 5.64 -15.05
C PRO A 72 -3.32 5.94 -14.59
N THR A 73 -2.37 6.12 -15.51
CA THR A 73 -0.97 6.45 -15.20
C THR A 73 -0.81 7.81 -14.53
N LYS A 74 -1.74 8.74 -14.77
CA LYS A 74 -1.72 10.09 -14.18
C LYS A 74 -2.52 10.21 -12.89
N ILE A 75 -3.51 9.34 -12.66
CA ILE A 75 -4.38 9.41 -11.47
C ILE A 75 -4.12 8.30 -10.44
N SER A 76 -3.25 7.35 -10.76
CA SER A 76 -2.84 6.30 -9.84
C SER A 76 -1.54 6.68 -9.14
N GLY A 77 -1.49 6.50 -7.83
CA GLY A 77 -0.25 6.58 -7.07
C GLY A 77 0.61 5.35 -7.30
N MET A 78 1.84 5.38 -6.78
CA MET A 78 2.79 4.26 -6.88
C MET A 78 2.23 2.93 -6.32
N CYS A 79 1.31 2.99 -5.34
CA CYS A 79 0.64 1.82 -4.79
C CYS A 79 -0.43 1.19 -5.70
N GLY A 80 -0.62 1.71 -6.92
CA GLY A 80 -1.64 1.24 -7.87
C GLY A 80 -3.07 1.67 -7.54
N ARG A 81 -3.31 2.40 -6.44
CA ARG A 81 -4.61 3.01 -6.10
C ARG A 81 -4.66 4.46 -6.55
N LEU A 82 -5.87 5.02 -6.63
CA LEU A 82 -6.08 6.45 -6.89
C LEU A 82 -5.26 7.33 -5.93
N MET A 83 -4.67 8.40 -6.47
CA MET A 83 -3.81 9.32 -5.72
C MET A 83 -4.57 9.97 -4.56
N CYS A 84 -3.90 10.05 -3.41
CA CYS A 84 -4.45 10.63 -2.17
C CYS A 84 -4.14 12.12 -1.98
N CYS A 85 -3.37 12.70 -2.90
CA CYS A 85 -2.96 14.10 -2.95
C CYS A 85 -3.04 14.61 -4.40
#